data_AF-A0A225V4N2-F1
#
_entry.id   AF-A0A225V4N2-F1
#
_cell.length_a   1.000
_cell.length_b   1.000
_cell.length_c   1.000
_cell.angle_alpha   90.00
_cell.angle_beta   90.00
_cell.angle_gamma   90.00
#
_symmetry.space_group_name_H-M   'P 1'
#
loop_
_entity.id
_entity.type
_entity.pdbx_description
1 polymer ?
#
loop_
_entity_poly.entity_id
_entity_poly.type
_entity_poly.pdbx_seq_one_letter_code
_entity_poly.pdbx_strand_id
1 'polypeptide(L)' 'MNIRNVLITRAGDRLLGVEVLAMQCYRISYPGKLSRIRKPFGRSNPACSRIITETCGLPAF' A
#
# COMPACT_ATOMS: atom_id res chain seq x y z
N MET A 1 13.75 8.74 9.53
CA MET A 1 13.16 8.26 8.25
C MET A 1 12.47 9.44 7.59
N ASN A 2 12.90 9.90 6.41
CA ASN A 2 12.25 11.02 5.71
C ASN A 2 11.05 10.48 4.92
N ILE A 3 9.92 10.33 5.60
CA ILE A 3 8.68 9.82 5.02
C ILE A 3 8.02 10.98 4.27
N ARG A 4 7.82 10.82 2.95
CA ARG A 4 7.07 11.81 2.16
C ARG A 4 5.68 11.97 2.76
N ASN A 5 5.27 13.21 3.02
CA ASN A 5 3.98 13.47 3.67
C ASN A 5 2.80 12.93 2.83
N VAL A 6 2.91 13.04 1.51
CA VAL A 6 1.94 12.52 0.55
C VAL A 6 2.65 11.76 -0.57
N LEU A 7 2.09 10.63 -0.97
CA LEU A 7 2.51 9.81 -2.09
C LEU A 7 1.35 9.69 -3.09
N ILE A 8 1.64 9.89 -4.36
CA ILE A 8 0.68 9.78 -5.46
C ILE A 8 1.14 8.62 -6.32
N THR A 9 0.31 7.59 -6.45
CA THR A 9 0.59 6.45 -7.33
C THR A 9 0.46 6.86 -8.80
N ARG A 10 1.04 6.07 -9.72
CA ARG A 10 0.82 6.25 -11.17
C ARG A 10 -0.67 6.23 -11.56
N ALA A 11 -1.49 5.52 -10.78
CA ALA A 11 -2.93 5.47 -10.96
C ALA A 11 -3.68 6.67 -10.33
N GLY A 12 -2.98 7.63 -9.76
CA GLY A 12 -3.56 8.82 -9.13
C GLY A 12 -4.08 8.60 -7.70
N ASP A 13 -3.81 7.45 -7.09
CA ASP A 13 -4.19 7.20 -5.69
C ASP A 13 -3.34 8.11 -4.77
N ARG A 14 -4.02 8.97 -3.99
CA ARG A 14 -3.38 9.80 -2.98
C ARG A 14 -3.31 9.05 -1.66
N LEU A 15 -2.13 8.98 -1.08
CA LEU A 15 -1.86 8.30 0.19
C LEU A 15 -1.00 9.17 1.09
N LEU A 16 -1.21 9.08 2.39
CA LEU A 16 -0.25 9.60 3.34
C LEU A 16 0.95 8.65 3.40
N GLY A 17 2.17 9.18 3.55
CA GLY A 17 3.36 8.32 3.65
C GLY A 17 3.28 7.34 4.82
N VAL A 18 2.62 7.73 5.91
CA VAL A 18 2.35 6.85 7.06
C VAL A 18 1.36 5.72 6.74
N GLU A 19 0.39 5.96 5.86
CA GLU A 19 -0.56 4.94 5.40
C GLU A 19 0.18 3.89 4.56
N VAL A 20 1.04 4.33 3.65
CA VAL A 20 1.90 3.44 2.85
C VAL A 20 2.81 2.59 3.74
N LEU A 21 3.48 3.22 4.72
CA LEU A 21 4.34 2.50 5.65
C LEU A 21 3.55 1.47 6.46
N ALA A 22 2.38 1.84 6.98
CA ALA A 22 1.51 0.94 7.72
C ALA A 22 1.04 -0.24 6.84
N MET A 23 0.70 -0.01 5.57
CA MET A 23 0.34 -1.09 4.63
C MET A 23 1.51 -2.05 4.38
N GLN A 24 2.73 -1.53 4.24
CA GLN A 24 3.93 -2.36 4.07
C GLN A 24 4.22 -3.18 5.33
N CYS A 25 4.25 -2.55 6.51
CA CYS A 25 4.44 -3.23 7.79
C CYS A 25 3.38 -4.31 8.00
N TYR A 26 2.10 -4.01 7.72
CA TYR A 26 1.02 -5.00 7.82
C TYR A 26 1.26 -6.20 6.91
N ARG A 27 1.72 -5.99 5.67
CA ARG A 27 1.97 -7.08 4.73
C ARG A 27 3.16 -7.96 5.13
N ILE A 28 4.20 -7.36 5.73
CA ILE A 28 5.34 -8.11 6.26
C ILE A 28 4.93 -8.93 7.49
N SER A 29 4.18 -8.33 8.42
CA SER A 29 3.72 -9.00 9.65
C SER A 29 2.67 -10.09 9.39
N TYR A 30 1.85 -9.93 8.36
CA TYR A 30 0.76 -10.85 8.02
C TYR A 30 0.84 -11.28 6.55
N PRO A 31 1.77 -12.18 6.19
CA PRO A 31 1.85 -12.72 4.84
C PRO A 31 0.59 -13.54 4.54
N GLY A 32 -0.37 -12.93 3.85
CA GLY A 32 -1.67 -13.52 3.58
C GLY A 32 -2.37 -12.84 2.42
N LYS A 33 -3.65 -13.19 2.20
CA LYS A 33 -4.44 -12.65 1.09
C LYS A 33 -4.62 -11.13 1.22
N LEU A 34 -4.50 -10.43 0.09
CA LEU A 34 -4.78 -8.99 -0.05
C LEU A 34 -6.16 -8.58 0.49
N SER A 35 -7.16 -9.47 0.45
CA SER A 35 -8.49 -9.19 1.02
C SER A 35 -8.45 -8.82 2.51
N ARG A 36 -7.44 -9.25 3.27
CA ARG A 36 -7.26 -8.91 4.68
C ARG A 36 -6.75 -7.48 4.90
N ILE A 37 -5.99 -6.92 3.95
CA ILE A 37 -5.48 -5.54 4.05
C ILE A 37 -6.57 -4.51 3.68
N ARG A 38 -7.54 -4.89 2.85
CA ARG A 38 -8.64 -4.00 2.45
C ARG A 38 -9.43 -3.46 3.65
N LYS A 39 -9.78 -4.31 4.63
CA LYS A 39 -10.61 -3.91 5.78
C LYS A 39 -9.97 -2.80 6.64
N PRO A 40 -8.73 -2.96 7.14
CA PRO A 40 -8.11 -1.95 8.00
C PRO A 40 -7.78 -0.64 7.28
N PHE A 41 -7.49 -0.69 5.97
CA PHE A 41 -7.09 0.51 5.22
C PHE A 41 -8.24 1.15 4.41
N GLY A 42 -9.44 0.53 4.38
CA GLY A 42 -10.60 1.07 3.67
C GLY A 42 -10.44 1.18 2.15
N ARG A 43 -9.43 0.51 1.56
CA ARG A 43 -9.12 0.55 0.13
C ARG A 43 -9.62 -0.69 -0.59
N SER A 44 -9.90 -0.58 -1.89
CA SER A 44 -10.25 -1.73 -2.72
C SER A 44 -9.05 -2.68 -2.89
N ASN A 45 -9.30 -3.98 -3.14
CA ASN A 45 -8.20 -4.93 -3.39
C ASN A 45 -7.28 -4.49 -4.55
N PRO A 46 -7.79 -3.97 -5.68
CA PRO A 46 -6.95 -3.45 -6.76
C PRO A 46 -6.08 -2.27 -6.30
N ALA A 47 -6.65 -1.32 -5.53
CA ALA A 47 -5.89 -0.20 -5.01
C ALA A 47 -4.76 -0.67 -4.08
N CYS A 48 -5.06 -1.56 -3.13
CA CYS A 48 -4.06 -2.15 -2.23
C CYS A 48 -2.94 -2.85 -3.01
N SER A 49 -3.29 -3.60 -4.06
CA SER A 49 -2.31 -4.28 -4.91
C SER A 49 -1.36 -3.27 -5.56
N ARG A 50 -1.90 -2.25 -6.24
CA ARG A 50 -1.10 -1.21 -6.91
C ARG A 50 -0.18 -0.48 -5.95
N ILE A 51 -0.72 -0.03 -4.81
CA ILE A 51 0.04 0.72 -3.79
C ILE A 51 1.22 -0.11 -3.32
N ILE A 52 1.00 -1.36 -2.96
CA ILE A 52 2.06 -2.24 -2.46
C ILE A 52 3.09 -2.51 -3.54
N THR A 53 2.65 -2.85 -4.75
CA THR A 53 3.55 -3.12 -5.88
C THR A 53 4.43 -1.91 -6.19
N GLU A 54 3.82 -0.73 -6.32
CA GLU A 54 4.52 0.51 -6.66
C GLU A 54 5.44 1.00 -5.54
N THR A 55 5.07 0.79 -4.28
CA THR A 55 5.84 1.28 -3.13
C THR A 55 6.89 0.28 -2.61
N CYS A 56 6.70 -1.03 -2.87
CA CYS A 56 7.70 -2.05 -2.56
C CYS A 56 8.72 -2.29 -3.68
N GLY A 57 8.59 -1.61 -4.83
CA GLY A 57 9.45 -1.82 -6.00
C GLY A 57 9.31 -3.21 -6.63
N LEU A 58 8.20 -3.91 -6.34
CA LEU A 58 7.90 -5.20 -6.95
C LEU A 58 7.31 -4.96 -8.35
N PRO A 59 7.66 -5.77 -9.37
CA PRO A 59 7.04 -5.65 -10.68
C PRO A 59 5.53 -5.92 -10.58
N ALA A 60 4.73 -5.07 -11.23
CA ALA A 60 3.29 -5.28 -11.35
C ALA A 60 3.04 -6.48 -12.26
N PHE A 61 2.42 -7.53 -11.72
CA PHE A 61 1.86 -8.64 -12.48
C PHE A 61 0.44 -8.33 -12.92
#